data_AF-A0A1X2Z142-F1
#
_entry.id   AF-A0A1X2Z142-F1
#
_cell.length_a   1.000
_cell.length_b   1.000
_cell.length_c   1.000
_cell.angle_alpha   90.00
_cell.angle_beta   90.00
_cell.angle_gamma   90.00
#
_symmetry.space_group_name_H-M   'P 1'
#
loop_
_entity.id
_entity.type
_entity.pdbx_description
1 polymer ?
#
loop_
_entity_poly.entity_id
_entity_poly.type
_entity_poly.pdbx_seq_one_letter_code
_entity_poly.pdbx_strand_id
1 'polypeptide(L)'
;MGRKTSDSGNQVLEIPDGKLGPDLPPANQIFPKGGEWLPLVAHWYEEYRRSPNASMLRSAPSWMAVQLGFATINEMLSTRRYATLMPVVRQLFDELGWTPASMRALKFDVPEADDHAASDGSNHAVIQDIDAWRRKIEAAG
;
A
#
# COMPACT_ATOMS: atom_id res chain seq x y z
N MET A 1 -7.31 33.62 -37.08
CA MET A 1 -7.74 33.48 -35.68
C MET A 1 -7.44 32.06 -35.24
N GLY A 2 -6.33 31.84 -34.54
CA GLY A 2 -5.94 30.53 -34.03
C GLY A 2 -6.61 30.28 -32.67
N ARG A 3 -7.42 29.24 -32.58
CA ARG A 3 -7.95 28.74 -31.30
C ARG A 3 -7.03 27.59 -30.87
N LYS A 4 -6.04 27.91 -30.03
CA LYS A 4 -5.29 26.91 -29.25
C LYS A 4 -6.29 26.31 -28.26
N THR A 5 -6.69 25.07 -28.48
CA THR A 5 -7.29 24.24 -27.43
C THR A 5 -6.15 23.76 -26.57
N SER A 6 -6.16 24.22 -25.32
CA SER A 6 -5.23 23.87 -24.26
C SER A 6 -5.15 22.35 -24.15
N ASP A 7 -3.95 21.83 -24.37
CA ASP A 7 -3.55 20.48 -24.00
C ASP A 7 -3.74 20.37 -22.49
N SER A 8 -4.82 19.69 -22.07
CA SER A 8 -5.04 19.33 -20.67
C SER A 8 -4.04 18.23 -20.36
N GLY A 9 -2.78 18.64 -20.21
CA GLY A 9 -1.69 17.74 -19.85
C GLY A 9 -2.12 16.93 -18.63
N ASN A 10 -2.03 15.61 -18.77
CA ASN A 10 -2.05 14.68 -17.66
C ASN A 10 -1.14 15.27 -16.58
N GLN A 11 -1.74 15.83 -15.53
CA GLN A 11 -1.04 16.01 -14.28
C GLN A 11 -0.84 14.61 -13.75
N VAL A 12 0.23 13.95 -14.22
CA VAL A 12 0.92 12.94 -13.44
C VAL A 12 1.07 13.58 -12.07
N LEU A 13 0.34 13.05 -11.09
CA LEU A 13 0.47 13.47 -9.71
C LEU A 13 1.93 13.24 -9.37
N GLU A 14 2.75 14.30 -9.44
CA GLU A 14 4.11 14.30 -8.95
C GLU A 14 3.99 13.91 -7.49
N ILE A 15 4.31 12.65 -7.20
CA ILE A 15 4.42 12.17 -5.83
C ILE A 15 5.56 13.00 -5.26
N PRO A 16 5.29 13.89 -4.28
CA PRO A 16 6.36 14.66 -3.69
C PRO A 16 7.42 13.67 -3.21
N ASP A 17 8.68 13.86 -3.58
CA ASP A 17 9.80 13.06 -3.09
C ASP A 17 9.85 13.19 -1.56
N GLY A 18 9.09 12.34 -0.87
CA GLY A 18 8.77 12.54 0.53
C GLY A 18 7.70 11.58 1.04
N LYS A 19 7.89 11.09 2.26
CA LYS A 19 6.89 10.27 2.95
C LYS A 19 5.63 11.11 3.17
N LEU A 20 4.48 10.62 2.72
CA LEU A 20 3.18 11.26 2.93
C LEU A 20 2.58 10.82 4.27
N GLY A 21 1.79 11.70 4.89
CA GLY A 21 1.08 11.39 6.12
C GLY A 21 1.96 11.29 7.37
N PRO A 22 1.35 10.99 8.53
CA PRO A 22 2.02 10.85 9.81
C PRO A 22 2.92 9.61 9.88
N ASP A 23 3.86 9.59 10.83
CA ASP A 23 4.57 8.35 11.21
C ASP A 23 3.63 7.38 11.94
N LEU A 24 4.01 6.10 12.06
CA LEU A 24 3.28 5.18 12.92
C LEU A 24 3.24 5.73 14.35
N PRO A 25 2.08 5.68 15.01
CA PRO A 25 1.97 6.10 16.40
C PRO A 25 2.83 5.19 17.29
N PRO A 26 3.30 5.71 18.44
CA PRO A 26 3.99 4.90 19.44
C PRO A 26 3.25 3.60 19.75
N ALA A 27 3.97 2.49 19.79
CA ALA A 27 3.36 1.16 19.91
C ALA A 27 2.51 1.00 21.19
N ASN A 28 2.89 1.68 22.28
CA ASN A 28 2.14 1.71 23.54
C ASN A 28 0.74 2.38 23.43
N GLN A 29 0.51 3.22 22.42
CA GLN A 29 -0.80 3.84 22.19
C GLN A 29 -1.75 2.90 21.44
N ILE A 30 -1.21 1.97 20.64
CA ILE A 30 -2.00 1.05 19.82
C ILE A 30 -2.12 -0.33 20.48
N PHE A 31 -1.07 -0.78 21.14
CA PHE A 31 -0.97 -2.10 21.78
C PHE A 31 -0.84 -1.93 23.30
N PRO A 32 -1.95 -1.69 24.03
CA PRO A 32 -1.93 -1.37 25.46
C PRO A 32 -1.38 -2.51 26.34
N LYS A 33 -1.22 -3.72 25.80
CA LYS A 33 -0.65 -4.89 26.49
C LYS A 33 0.86 -5.05 26.31
N GLY A 34 1.56 -4.02 25.84
CA GLY A 34 3.03 -4.04 25.66
C GLY A 34 3.48 -4.66 24.33
N GLY A 35 2.73 -4.41 23.26
CA GLY A 35 3.13 -4.84 21.91
C GLY A 35 4.09 -3.86 21.23
N GLU A 36 4.84 -4.36 20.26
CA GLU A 36 5.70 -3.56 19.39
C GLU A 36 5.24 -3.65 17.93
N TRP A 37 5.60 -2.64 17.14
CA TRP A 37 5.50 -2.74 15.69
C TRP A 37 6.55 -3.72 15.19
N LEU A 38 6.11 -4.78 14.51
CA LEU A 38 7.01 -5.69 13.82
C LEU A 38 7.80 -4.90 12.76
N PRO A 39 9.12 -5.12 12.61
CA PRO A 39 9.93 -4.41 11.63
C PRO A 39 9.39 -4.50 10.20
N LEU A 40 8.82 -5.65 9.84
CA LEU A 40 8.17 -5.87 8.54
C LEU A 40 6.98 -4.94 8.32
N VAL A 41 6.12 -4.79 9.33
CA VAL A 41 4.91 -3.97 9.27
C VAL A 41 5.29 -2.49 9.21
N ALA A 42 6.29 -2.07 10.01
CA ALA A 42 6.82 -0.72 9.94
C ALA A 42 7.39 -0.40 8.55
N HIS A 43 8.15 -1.33 7.96
CA HIS A 43 8.66 -1.17 6.60
C HIS A 43 7.54 -1.05 5.57
N TRP A 44 6.53 -1.92 5.61
CA TRP A 44 5.40 -1.84 4.66
C TRP A 44 4.60 -0.54 4.79
N TYR A 45 4.46 0.00 5.99
CA TYR A 45 3.83 1.31 6.19
C TYR A 45 4.63 2.43 5.53
N GLU A 46 5.95 2.40 5.67
CA GLU A 46 6.84 3.37 5.03
C GLU A 46 6.79 3.30 3.50
N GLU A 47 6.70 2.10 2.93
CA GLU A 47 6.48 1.93 1.49
C GLU A 47 5.10 2.46 1.06
N TYR A 48 4.06 2.19 1.85
CA TYR A 48 2.73 2.74 1.57
C TYR A 48 2.75 4.27 1.55
N ARG A 49 3.43 4.92 2.51
CA ARG A 49 3.55 6.38 2.58
C ARG A 49 4.25 7.01 1.37
N ARG A 50 5.01 6.24 0.60
CA ARG A 50 5.66 6.67 -0.64
C ARG A 50 4.88 6.30 -1.89
N SER A 51 3.83 5.50 -1.74
CA SER A 51 3.02 5.03 -2.87
C SER A 51 2.13 6.14 -3.44
N PRO A 52 1.75 6.04 -4.74
CA PRO A 52 0.74 6.93 -5.32
C PRO A 52 -0.57 6.93 -4.51
N ASN A 53 -0.95 5.78 -3.93
CA ASN A 53 -2.21 5.63 -3.18
C ASN A 53 -2.24 6.52 -1.93
N ALA A 54 -1.10 6.76 -1.29
CA ALA A 54 -1.01 7.64 -0.13
C ALA A 54 -1.36 9.10 -0.48
N SER A 55 -1.15 9.53 -1.73
CA SER A 55 -1.51 10.89 -2.18
C SER A 55 -3.02 11.14 -2.17
N MET A 56 -3.84 10.09 -2.18
CA MET A 56 -5.29 10.19 -2.09
C MET A 56 -5.81 10.40 -0.66
N LEU A 57 -4.99 10.14 0.36
CA LEU A 57 -5.38 10.31 1.76
C LEU A 57 -5.28 11.79 2.16
N ARG A 58 -6.38 12.52 1.97
CA ARG A 58 -6.44 13.98 2.20
C ARG A 58 -6.77 14.40 3.63
N SER A 59 -7.06 13.46 4.53
CA SER A 59 -7.55 13.77 5.87
C SER A 59 -6.88 12.93 6.96
N ALA A 60 -6.71 13.52 8.15
CA ALA A 60 -6.20 12.82 9.32
C ALA A 60 -7.02 11.55 9.66
N PRO A 61 -8.36 11.54 9.61
CA PRO A 61 -9.14 10.32 9.79
C PRO A 61 -8.81 9.20 8.79
N SER A 62 -8.55 9.54 7.53
CA SER A 62 -8.15 8.55 6.52
C SER A 62 -6.79 7.92 6.86
N TRP A 63 -5.84 8.74 7.32
CA TRP A 63 -4.54 8.25 7.79
C TRP A 63 -4.66 7.38 9.04
N MET A 64 -5.53 7.73 10.00
CA MET A 64 -5.80 6.90 11.17
C MET A 64 -6.37 5.54 10.79
N ALA A 65 -7.29 5.48 9.83
CA ALA A 65 -7.85 4.21 9.34
C ALA A 65 -6.75 3.30 8.77
N VAL A 66 -5.83 3.85 7.98
CA VAL A 66 -4.66 3.12 7.47
C VAL A 66 -3.80 2.58 8.62
N GLN A 67 -3.45 3.43 9.59
CA GLN A 67 -2.64 3.03 10.74
C GLN A 67 -3.28 1.89 11.55
N LEU A 68 -4.60 1.92 11.75
CA LEU A 68 -5.36 0.83 12.38
C LEU A 68 -5.36 -0.45 11.53
N GLY A 69 -5.38 -0.33 10.20
CA GLY A 69 -5.22 -1.45 9.30
C GLY A 69 -3.86 -2.14 9.47
N PHE A 70 -2.78 -1.35 9.50
CA PHE A 70 -1.44 -1.87 9.80
C PHE A 70 -1.33 -2.48 11.21
N ALA A 71 -2.03 -1.93 12.21
CA ALA A 71 -2.09 -2.52 13.54
C ALA A 71 -2.74 -3.92 13.52
N THR A 72 -3.77 -4.10 12.69
CA THR A 72 -4.45 -5.39 12.51
C THR A 72 -3.53 -6.41 11.82
N ILE A 73 -2.76 -5.98 10.82
CA ILE A 73 -1.71 -6.81 10.19
C ILE A 73 -0.65 -7.20 11.22
N ASN A 74 -0.22 -6.25 12.07
CA ASN A 74 0.74 -6.49 13.14
C ASN A 74 0.25 -7.54 14.14
N GLU A 75 -1.01 -7.43 14.58
CA GLU A 75 -1.63 -8.42 15.46
C GLU A 75 -1.71 -9.79 14.78
N MET A 76 -2.14 -9.85 13.51
CA MET A 76 -2.24 -11.11 12.77
C MET A 76 -0.90 -11.83 12.69
N LEU A 77 0.17 -11.12 12.35
CA LEU A 77 1.51 -11.69 12.22
C LEU A 77 2.10 -12.08 13.59
N SER A 78 1.99 -11.19 14.59
CA SER A 78 2.56 -11.44 15.93
C SER A 78 1.86 -12.59 16.66
N THR A 79 0.53 -12.70 16.54
CA THR A 79 -0.27 -13.73 17.21
C THR A 79 -0.49 -14.98 16.36
N ARG A 80 -0.09 -14.95 15.07
CA ARG A 80 -0.34 -15.99 14.06
C ARG A 80 -1.83 -16.32 13.86
N ARG A 81 -2.74 -15.39 14.18
CA ARG A 81 -4.21 -15.55 14.05
C ARG A 81 -4.70 -15.33 12.62
N TYR A 82 -4.05 -15.95 11.64
CA TYR A 82 -4.32 -15.77 10.21
C TYR A 82 -5.77 -16.06 9.85
N ALA A 83 -6.33 -17.20 10.28
CA ALA A 83 -7.69 -17.58 9.94
C ALA A 83 -8.75 -16.55 10.40
N THR A 84 -8.50 -15.87 11.52
CA THR A 84 -9.44 -14.90 12.10
C THR A 84 -9.28 -13.50 11.50
N LEU A 85 -8.04 -13.06 11.28
CA LEU A 85 -7.76 -11.66 10.91
C LEU A 85 -7.54 -11.46 9.41
N MET A 86 -7.24 -12.51 8.64
CA MET A 86 -7.03 -12.42 7.19
C MET A 86 -8.24 -11.84 6.42
N PRO A 87 -9.52 -12.13 6.77
CA PRO A 87 -10.65 -11.49 6.10
C PRO A 87 -10.64 -9.96 6.24
N VAL A 88 -10.33 -9.46 7.45
CA VAL A 88 -10.23 -8.02 7.73
C VAL A 88 -9.04 -7.41 6.97
N VAL A 89 -7.89 -8.10 6.97
CA VAL A 89 -6.70 -7.67 6.24
C VAL A 89 -6.95 -7.60 4.72
N ARG A 90 -7.68 -8.57 4.15
CA ARG A 90 -8.05 -8.55 2.73
C ARG A 90 -8.95 -7.36 2.39
N GLN A 91 -9.96 -7.10 3.22
CA GLN A 91 -10.81 -5.92 3.04
C GLN A 91 -9.99 -4.63 3.05
N LEU A 92 -9.03 -4.50 3.97
CA LEU A 92 -8.12 -3.37 4.01
C LEU A 92 -7.26 -3.26 2.73
N PHE A 93 -6.76 -4.38 2.21
CA PHE A 93 -5.98 -4.36 0.96
C PHE A 93 -6.82 -3.90 -0.22
N ASP A 94 -8.10 -4.29 -0.24
CA ASP A 94 -9.03 -3.88 -1.29
C ASP A 94 -9.39 -2.39 -1.18
N GLU A 95 -9.53 -1.85 0.03
CA GLU A 95 -9.82 -0.43 0.26
C GLU A 95 -8.60 0.47 -0.01
N LEU A 96 -7.39 -0.01 0.24
CA LEU A 96 -6.14 0.76 0.12
C LEU A 96 -5.45 0.66 -1.24
N GLY A 97 -6.02 -0.10 -2.17
CA GLY A 97 -5.46 -0.22 -3.51
C GLY A 97 -4.19 -1.08 -3.57
N TRP A 98 -4.03 -2.08 -2.68
CA TRP A 98 -2.81 -2.89 -2.62
C TRP A 98 -2.82 -4.10 -3.55
N THR A 99 -4.00 -4.51 -4.02
CA THR A 99 -4.14 -5.58 -5.02
C THR A 99 -4.32 -4.97 -6.42
N PRO A 100 -3.87 -5.65 -7.50
CA PRO A 100 -4.16 -5.18 -8.86
C PRO A 100 -5.65 -5.03 -9.16
N ALA A 101 -6.52 -5.81 -8.50
CA ALA A 101 -7.97 -5.67 -8.61
C ALA A 101 -8.44 -4.37 -7.95
N SER A 102 -7.94 -4.06 -6.75
CA SER A 102 -8.27 -2.83 -6.05
C SER A 102 -7.71 -1.58 -6.72
N MET A 103 -6.51 -1.62 -7.30
CA MET A 103 -5.97 -0.51 -8.09
C MET A 103 -6.86 -0.21 -9.31
N ARG A 104 -7.31 -1.24 -10.02
CA ARG A 104 -8.28 -1.10 -11.12
C ARG A 104 -9.64 -0.60 -10.63
N ALA A 105 -10.15 -1.13 -9.52
CA ALA A 105 -11.45 -0.70 -8.96
C ALA A 105 -11.43 0.76 -8.49
N LEU A 106 -10.31 1.20 -7.91
CA LEU A 106 -10.06 2.58 -7.50
C LEU A 106 -9.67 3.49 -8.67
N LYS A 107 -9.60 2.94 -9.90
CA LYS A 107 -9.20 3.64 -11.13
C LYS A 107 -7.82 4.29 -11.04
N PHE A 108 -6.91 3.70 -10.26
CA PHE A 108 -5.48 4.03 -10.30
C PHE A 108 -4.83 3.51 -11.57
N ASP A 109 -5.31 2.36 -12.03
CA ASP A 109 -4.91 1.71 -13.27
C ASP A 109 -5.97 2.07 -14.32
N VAL A 110 -5.94 3.32 -14.80
CA VAL A 110 -6.56 3.67 -16.07
C VAL A 110 -5.48 3.32 -17.10
N PRO A 111 -5.64 2.26 -17.90
CA PRO A 111 -4.80 2.12 -19.08
C PRO A 111 -5.00 3.41 -19.87
N GLU A 112 -3.93 4.17 -20.12
CA GLU A 112 -4.03 5.24 -21.11
C GLU A 112 -4.55 4.56 -22.40
N ALA A 113 -5.47 5.20 -23.10
CA ALA A 113 -6.08 4.62 -24.30
C ALA A 113 -5.05 4.24 -25.40
N ASP A 114 -3.76 4.58 -25.20
CA ASP A 114 -2.62 4.28 -26.05
C ASP A 114 -1.67 3.18 -25.51
N ASP A 115 -1.89 2.60 -24.32
CA ASP A 115 -0.98 1.60 -23.72
C ASP A 115 -1.05 0.19 -24.35
N HIS A 116 -1.82 0.01 -25.43
CA HIS A 116 -1.74 -1.20 -26.25
C HIS A 116 -0.39 -1.37 -26.97
N ALA A 117 0.59 -0.48 -26.72
CA ALA A 117 1.90 -0.53 -27.32
C ALA A 117 3.06 -0.32 -26.31
N ALA A 118 3.14 -1.05 -25.19
CA ALA A 118 4.43 -1.57 -24.68
C ALA A 118 4.36 -2.37 -23.36
N SER A 119 5.11 -3.48 -23.37
CA SER A 119 5.91 -4.01 -22.25
C SER A 119 5.27 -4.95 -21.21
N ASP A 120 5.30 -6.22 -21.60
CA ASP A 120 5.24 -7.48 -20.85
C ASP A 120 6.37 -7.65 -19.78
N GLY A 121 6.37 -6.88 -18.68
CA GLY A 121 7.51 -6.93 -17.73
C GLY A 121 7.26 -6.68 -16.23
N SER A 122 6.16 -6.06 -15.82
CA SER A 122 6.01 -5.55 -14.44
C SER A 122 5.55 -6.58 -13.40
N ASN A 123 4.91 -7.68 -13.81
CA ASN A 123 4.39 -8.69 -12.87
C ASN A 123 5.48 -9.64 -12.32
N HIS A 124 6.68 -9.67 -12.91
CA HIS A 124 7.74 -10.58 -12.46
C HIS A 124 8.43 -10.13 -11.16
N ALA A 125 8.55 -8.82 -10.91
CA ALA A 125 9.31 -8.29 -9.78
C ALA A 125 8.63 -8.55 -8.42
N VAL A 126 7.32 -8.34 -8.33
CA VAL A 126 6.56 -8.51 -7.07
C VAL A 126 6.49 -9.99 -6.66
N ILE A 127 6.38 -10.90 -7.63
CA ILE A 127 6.35 -12.35 -7.37
C ILE A 127 7.73 -12.83 -6.88
N GLN A 128 8.82 -12.30 -7.43
CA GLN A 128 10.18 -12.64 -7.02
C GLN A 128 10.48 -12.23 -5.57
N ASP A 129 9.97 -11.08 -5.11
CA ASP A 129 10.17 -10.62 -3.73
C ASP A 129 9.42 -11.47 -2.70
N ILE A 130 8.21 -11.93 -3.02
CA ILE A 130 7.41 -12.82 -2.17
C ILE A 130 8.09 -14.19 -2.04
N ASP A 131 8.59 -14.75 -3.15
CA ASP A 131 9.29 -16.04 -3.14
C ASP A 131 10.68 -15.96 -2.48
N ALA A 132 11.35 -14.80 -2.55
CA ALA A 132 12.59 -14.56 -1.82
C ALA A 132 12.35 -14.46 -0.31
N TRP A 133 11.28 -13.80 0.11
CA TRP A 133 10.88 -13.72 1.52
C TRP A 133 10.47 -15.09 2.06
N ARG A 134 9.71 -15.88 1.30
CA ARG A 134 9.29 -17.24 1.67
C ARG A 134 10.49 -18.18 1.87
N ARG A 135 11.46 -18.16 0.96
CA ARG A 135 12.70 -18.94 1.08
C ARG A 135 13.53 -18.59 2.31
N LYS A 136 13.55 -17.31 2.72
CA LYS A 136 14.24 -16.88 3.95
C LYS A 136 13.58 -17.43 5.22
N ILE A 137 12.25 -17.58 5.23
CA ILE A 137 11.51 -18.13 6.37
C ILE A 137 11.72 -19.64 6.47
N GLU A 138 11.71 -20.35 5.34
CA GLU A 138 11.91 -21.80 5.30
C GLU A 138 13.36 -22.20 5.64
N ALA A 139 14.34 -21.34 5.36
CA ALA A 139 15.75 -21.57 5.74
C ALA A 139 16.09 -21.22 7.20
N ALA A 140 15.17 -20.56 7.92
CA ALA A 140 15.35 -20.11 9.30
C ALA A 140 14.59 -20.98 10.34
N GLY A 141 13.91 -22.04 9.88
CA GLY A 141 13.33 -23.11 10.71
C GLY A 141 14.16 -24.38 10.63
#